data_AF-A0A090IQA6-F1
#
_entry.id   AF-A0A090IQA6-F1
#
_cell.length_a   1.000
_cell.length_b   1.000
_cell.length_c   1.000
_cell.angle_alpha   90.00
_cell.angle_beta   90.00
_cell.angle_gamma   90.00
#
_symmetry.space_group_name_H-M   'P 1'
#
loop_
_entity.id
_entity.type
_entity.pdbx_description
1 polymer ?
#
loop_
_entity_poly.entity_id
_entity_poly.type
_entity_poly.pdbx_seq_one_letter_code
_entity_poly.pdbx_strand_id
1 'polypeptide(L)'
;MLNNKSVLKFFSHDSDKSKMLEAELAQLKAQVKAVNDKTSESELKRLQEKTDLISAQVVALRTIGLMKLSITEFKNLPHIKIDEKDMTNLQVFEQRKATILRCSELTKEQFDLLATPDFHHLYQDVCHYILTPADAVNGEILDEDTFSFDLLHTFENEVGEKIEHVRFRVPKTIHSEKLAELTDDEEREDFMFRVVTGLEQRDFEYLSTNDYLALKPQVGAFF
;
A
#
# COMPACT_ATOMS: atom_id res chain seq x y z
N MET A 1 -1.82 0.36 12.21
CA MET A 1 -0.87 -0.36 11.33
C MET A 1 -1.52 -0.61 9.99
N LEU A 2 -0.89 -0.16 8.91
CA LEU A 2 -1.36 -0.37 7.55
C LEU A 2 -1.18 -1.86 7.19
N ASN A 3 -2.23 -2.50 6.67
CA ASN A 3 -2.14 -3.90 6.26
C ASN A 3 -1.43 -3.99 4.90
N ASN A 4 -0.20 -4.48 4.88
CA ASN A 4 0.60 -4.67 3.67
C ASN A 4 0.32 -6.00 2.94
N LYS A 5 -0.84 -6.61 3.20
CA LYS A 5 -1.23 -7.91 2.66
C LYS A 5 -2.68 -7.88 2.18
N SER A 6 -2.92 -8.43 1.01
CA SER A 6 -4.27 -8.71 0.51
C SER A 6 -4.51 -10.21 0.50
N VAL A 7 -5.64 -10.67 1.03
CA VAL A 7 -6.00 -12.10 1.05
C VAL A 7 -7.08 -12.34 0.02
N LEU A 8 -6.71 -13.04 -1.05
CA LEU A 8 -7.61 -13.29 -2.17
C LEU A 8 -8.49 -14.51 -1.92
N LYS A 9 -9.67 -14.55 -2.52
CA LYS A 9 -10.65 -15.62 -2.25
C LYS A 9 -10.51 -16.78 -3.21
N PHE A 10 -10.19 -16.51 -4.47
CA PHE A 10 -10.21 -17.47 -5.57
C PHE A 10 -8.82 -17.72 -6.17
N PHE A 11 -7.88 -16.80 -5.95
CA PHE A 11 -6.48 -16.94 -6.32
C PHE A 11 -5.68 -17.76 -5.30
N SER A 12 -4.70 -18.53 -5.77
CA SER A 12 -3.65 -19.15 -4.97
C SER A 12 -2.35 -19.17 -5.76
N HIS A 13 -1.23 -18.91 -5.10
CA HIS A 13 0.11 -19.10 -5.67
C HIS A 13 0.38 -20.55 -6.10
N ASP A 14 -0.31 -21.51 -5.49
CA ASP A 14 -0.27 -22.93 -5.83
C ASP A 14 -1.69 -23.49 -5.79
N SER A 15 -2.32 -23.60 -6.96
CA SER A 15 -3.71 -24.05 -7.08
C SER A 15 -3.90 -25.48 -6.59
N ASP A 16 -2.96 -26.37 -6.91
CA ASP A 16 -3.06 -27.78 -6.57
C ASP A 16 -2.89 -28.01 -5.08
N LYS A 17 -1.88 -27.35 -4.47
CA LYS A 17 -1.68 -27.38 -3.03
C LYS A 17 -2.85 -26.74 -2.28
N SER A 18 -3.41 -25.63 -2.76
CA SER A 18 -4.59 -25.00 -2.12
C SER A 18 -5.79 -25.95 -2.12
N LYS A 19 -6.08 -26.62 -3.25
CA LYS A 19 -7.17 -27.60 -3.34
C LYS A 19 -6.97 -28.76 -2.36
N MET A 20 -5.74 -29.29 -2.26
CA MET A 20 -5.42 -30.36 -1.32
C MET A 20 -5.64 -29.92 0.13
N LEU A 21 -5.11 -28.75 0.51
CA LEU A 21 -5.25 -28.21 1.88
C LEU A 21 -6.70 -27.87 2.22
N GLU A 22 -7.48 -27.36 1.28
CA GLU A 22 -8.91 -27.07 1.46
C GLU A 22 -9.73 -28.34 1.69
N ALA A 23 -9.43 -29.41 0.96
CA ALA A 23 -10.06 -30.71 1.17
C ALA A 23 -9.71 -31.27 2.56
N GLU A 24 -8.45 -31.18 2.98
CA GLU A 24 -8.02 -31.61 4.32
C GLU A 24 -8.69 -30.75 5.41
N LEU A 25 -8.77 -29.43 5.22
CA LEU A 25 -9.44 -28.51 6.15
C LEU A 25 -10.93 -28.81 6.29
N ALA A 26 -11.61 -29.15 5.19
CA ALA A 26 -13.02 -29.55 5.23
C ALA A 26 -13.23 -30.85 6.03
N GLN A 27 -12.34 -31.83 5.86
CA GLN A 27 -12.37 -33.07 6.63
C GLN A 27 -12.13 -32.82 8.13
N LEU A 28 -11.14 -32.00 8.49
CA LEU A 28 -10.85 -31.66 9.89
C LEU A 28 -12.01 -30.91 10.55
N LYS A 29 -12.61 -29.93 9.85
CA LYS A 29 -13.80 -29.22 10.36
C LYS A 29 -14.98 -30.15 10.59
N ALA A 30 -15.18 -31.14 9.72
CA ALA A 30 -16.20 -32.16 9.92
C ALA A 30 -15.91 -33.04 11.15
N GLN A 31 -14.64 -33.40 11.39
CA GLN A 31 -14.22 -34.16 12.56
C GLN A 31 -14.42 -33.37 13.86
N VAL A 32 -14.03 -32.08 13.89
CA VAL A 32 -14.25 -31.18 15.03
C VAL A 32 -15.75 -31.05 15.33
N LYS A 33 -16.60 -30.98 14.30
CA LYS A 33 -18.07 -30.91 14.48
C LYS A 33 -18.69 -32.23 14.97
N ALA A 34 -18.05 -33.36 14.69
CA ALA A 34 -18.51 -34.70 15.09
C ALA A 34 -18.03 -35.14 16.49
N VAL A 35 -17.29 -34.27 17.19
CA VAL A 35 -16.88 -34.45 18.59
C VAL A 35 -18.11 -34.72 19.47
N ASN A 36 -17.95 -35.65 20.42
CA ASN A 36 -19.00 -36.03 21.37
C ASN A 36 -18.43 -36.17 22.79
N ASP A 37 -19.27 -36.52 23.75
CA ASP A 37 -18.92 -36.63 25.19
C ASP A 37 -17.80 -37.63 25.51
N LYS A 38 -17.34 -38.44 24.54
CA LYS A 38 -16.22 -39.38 24.69
C LYS A 38 -14.89 -38.85 24.15
N THR A 39 -14.89 -37.72 23.45
CA THR A 39 -13.66 -37.13 22.92
C THR A 39 -12.88 -36.48 24.06
N SER A 40 -11.61 -36.86 24.22
CA SER A 40 -10.78 -36.25 25.25
C SER A 40 -10.47 -34.79 24.92
N GLU A 41 -10.34 -33.94 25.94
CA GLU A 41 -9.95 -32.53 25.78
C GLU A 41 -8.61 -32.40 25.03
N SER A 42 -7.69 -33.35 25.24
CA SER A 42 -6.41 -33.42 24.51
C SER A 42 -6.56 -33.70 23.02
N GLU A 43 -7.53 -34.53 22.61
CA GLU A 43 -7.79 -34.82 21.19
C GLU A 43 -8.46 -33.63 20.52
N LEU A 44 -9.41 -32.99 21.19
CA LEU A 44 -10.08 -31.79 20.70
C LEU A 44 -9.08 -30.66 20.46
N LYS A 45 -8.18 -30.44 21.42
CA LYS A 45 -7.10 -29.45 21.29
C LYS A 45 -6.18 -29.75 20.09
N ARG A 46 -5.76 -31.01 19.91
CA ARG A 46 -4.92 -31.40 18.76
C ARG A 46 -5.63 -31.19 17.42
N LEU A 47 -6.93 -31.52 17.33
CA LEU A 47 -7.72 -31.30 16.12
C LEU A 47 -7.88 -29.82 15.81
N GLN A 48 -8.07 -28.98 16.84
CA GLN A 48 -8.14 -27.54 16.68
C GLN A 48 -6.80 -26.96 16.20
N GLU A 49 -5.69 -27.32 16.86
CA GLU A 49 -4.34 -26.89 16.47
C GLU A 49 -4.02 -27.27 15.01
N LYS A 50 -4.40 -28.49 14.59
CA LYS A 50 -4.21 -28.92 13.20
C LYS A 50 -5.10 -28.14 12.22
N THR A 51 -6.35 -27.87 12.61
CA THR A 51 -7.28 -27.06 11.81
C THR A 51 -6.74 -25.65 11.61
N ASP A 52 -6.24 -25.02 12.67
CA ASP A 52 -5.68 -23.67 12.65
C ASP A 52 -4.42 -23.62 11.78
N LEU A 53 -3.54 -24.62 11.90
CA LEU A 53 -2.34 -24.75 11.08
C LEU A 53 -2.65 -24.83 9.59
N ILE A 54 -3.58 -25.70 9.19
CA ILE A 54 -3.96 -25.84 7.78
C ILE A 54 -4.69 -24.61 7.28
N SER A 55 -5.57 -24.02 8.10
CA SER A 55 -6.24 -22.77 7.77
C SER A 55 -5.23 -21.65 7.50
N ALA A 56 -4.18 -21.54 8.32
CA ALA A 56 -3.10 -20.57 8.12
C ALA A 56 -2.33 -20.83 6.82
N GLN A 57 -2.07 -22.09 6.47
CA GLN A 57 -1.41 -22.44 5.20
C GLN A 57 -2.28 -22.10 3.98
N VAL A 58 -3.58 -22.37 4.02
CA VAL A 58 -4.51 -21.97 2.94
C VAL A 58 -4.53 -20.45 2.78
N VAL A 59 -4.62 -19.71 3.89
CA VAL A 59 -4.58 -18.24 3.84
C VAL A 59 -3.25 -17.75 3.25
N ALA A 60 -2.13 -18.32 3.68
CA ALA A 60 -0.81 -17.94 3.19
C ALA A 60 -0.68 -18.13 1.66
N LEU A 61 -1.21 -19.21 1.10
CA LEU A 61 -1.20 -19.44 -0.35
C LEU A 61 -2.03 -18.42 -1.15
N ARG A 62 -2.99 -17.77 -0.50
CA ARG A 62 -3.88 -16.77 -1.09
C ARG A 62 -3.48 -15.33 -0.77
N THR A 63 -2.42 -15.15 0.01
CA THR A 63 -2.00 -13.84 0.50
C THR A 63 -0.97 -13.23 -0.45
N ILE A 64 -1.23 -12.01 -0.91
CA ILE A 64 -0.35 -11.22 -1.75
C ILE A 64 0.26 -10.09 -0.91
N GLY A 65 1.59 -9.94 -0.94
CA GLY A 65 2.27 -8.77 -0.39
C GLY A 65 2.00 -7.53 -1.24
N LEU A 66 1.71 -6.42 -0.56
CA LEU A 66 1.55 -5.09 -1.16
C LEU A 66 2.84 -4.30 -0.99
N MET A 67 3.19 -3.53 -2.01
CA MET A 67 4.41 -2.72 -2.05
C MET A 67 4.08 -1.23 -2.07
N LYS A 68 5.00 -0.41 -1.56
CA LYS A 68 4.93 1.05 -1.70
C LYS A 68 5.01 1.44 -3.17
N LEU A 69 4.44 2.59 -3.49
CA LEU A 69 4.58 3.24 -4.78
C LEU A 69 5.34 4.54 -4.57
N SER A 70 6.44 4.74 -5.28
CA SER A 70 7.13 6.04 -5.27
C SER A 70 6.34 7.09 -6.06
N ILE A 71 6.59 8.38 -5.82
CA ILE A 71 5.97 9.46 -6.59
C ILE A 71 6.34 9.38 -8.07
N THR A 72 7.58 9.03 -8.40
CA THR A 72 7.99 8.84 -9.80
C THR A 72 7.23 7.70 -10.46
N GLU A 73 7.07 6.57 -9.78
CA GLU A 73 6.29 5.45 -10.32
C GLU A 73 4.81 5.81 -10.47
N PHE A 74 4.25 6.54 -9.51
CA PHE A 74 2.87 7.04 -9.58
C PHE A 74 2.65 7.96 -10.79
N LYS A 75 3.55 8.94 -11.01
CA LYS A 75 3.50 9.85 -12.17
C LYS A 75 3.64 9.11 -13.51
N ASN A 76 4.28 7.93 -13.50
CA ASN A 76 4.46 7.08 -14.67
C ASN A 76 3.32 6.06 -14.88
N LEU A 77 2.29 6.04 -14.03
CA LEU A 77 1.11 5.20 -14.27
C LEU A 77 0.37 5.68 -15.53
N PRO A 78 -0.15 4.76 -16.36
CA PRO A 78 -0.88 5.13 -17.55
C PRO A 78 -2.16 5.87 -17.18
N HIS A 79 -2.56 6.83 -18.02
CA HIS A 79 -3.81 7.59 -17.91
C HIS A 79 -3.98 8.41 -16.62
N ILE A 80 -2.94 8.55 -15.77
CA ILE A 80 -3.01 9.26 -14.48
C ILE A 80 -3.40 10.75 -14.58
N LYS A 81 -3.22 11.35 -15.77
CA LYS A 81 -3.60 12.74 -16.07
C LYS A 81 -5.03 12.90 -16.58
N ILE A 82 -5.79 11.80 -16.68
CA ILE A 82 -7.17 11.79 -17.18
C ILE A 82 -8.07 11.48 -15.98
N ASP A 83 -9.07 12.32 -15.73
CA ASP A 83 -10.08 12.04 -14.72
C ASP A 83 -10.78 10.70 -15.02
N GLU A 84 -11.03 9.86 -14.00
CA GLU A 84 -11.64 8.53 -14.21
C GLU A 84 -13.00 8.58 -14.92
N LYS A 85 -13.76 9.66 -14.74
CA LYS A 85 -15.04 9.91 -15.44
C LYS A 85 -14.90 10.05 -16.95
N ASP A 86 -13.72 10.44 -17.43
CA ASP A 86 -13.41 10.69 -18.84
C ASP A 86 -12.62 9.52 -19.47
N MET A 87 -12.26 8.51 -18.67
CA MET A 87 -11.59 7.31 -19.14
C MET A 87 -12.56 6.32 -19.79
N THR A 88 -12.13 5.68 -20.88
CA THR A 88 -12.82 4.50 -21.41
C THR A 88 -12.63 3.29 -20.48
N ASN A 89 -13.53 2.30 -20.56
CA ASN A 89 -13.40 1.06 -19.79
C ASN A 89 -12.04 0.34 -20.00
N LEU A 90 -11.47 0.43 -21.20
CA LEU A 90 -10.15 -0.13 -21.50
C LEU A 90 -9.05 0.62 -20.73
N GLN A 91 -9.08 1.95 -20.72
CA GLN A 91 -8.11 2.77 -19.99
C GLN A 91 -8.21 2.57 -18.49
N VAL A 92 -9.43 2.48 -17.95
CA VAL A 92 -9.67 2.13 -16.54
C VAL A 92 -9.02 0.78 -16.22
N PHE A 93 -9.23 -0.24 -17.06
CA PHE A 93 -8.61 -1.54 -16.87
C PHE A 93 -7.07 -1.47 -16.94
N GLU A 94 -6.51 -0.78 -17.92
CA GLU A 94 -5.07 -0.62 -18.08
C GLU A 94 -4.42 0.07 -16.88
N GLN A 95 -5.05 1.13 -16.36
CA GLN A 95 -4.56 1.83 -15.18
C GLN A 95 -4.64 0.96 -13.92
N ARG A 96 -5.75 0.25 -13.70
CA ARG A 96 -5.89 -0.68 -12.57
C ARG A 96 -4.88 -1.82 -12.64
N LYS A 97 -4.68 -2.39 -13.83
CA LYS A 97 -3.65 -3.42 -14.09
C LYS A 97 -2.25 -2.90 -13.77
N ALA A 98 -1.89 -1.73 -14.29
CA ALA A 98 -0.58 -1.14 -14.04
C ALA A 98 -0.36 -0.86 -12.55
N THR A 99 -1.38 -0.36 -11.87
CA THR A 99 -1.35 -0.08 -10.43
C THR A 99 -1.12 -1.36 -9.61
N ILE A 100 -1.88 -2.42 -9.88
CA ILE A 100 -1.71 -3.71 -9.20
C ILE A 100 -0.29 -4.27 -9.43
N LEU A 101 0.16 -4.32 -10.68
CA LEU A 101 1.46 -4.91 -11.02
C LEU A 101 2.66 -4.12 -10.45
N ARG A 102 2.49 -2.83 -10.16
CA ARG A 102 3.52 -2.01 -9.51
C ARG A 102 3.51 -2.12 -7.99
N CYS A 103 2.34 -2.35 -7.39
CA CYS A 103 2.15 -2.29 -5.95
C CYS A 103 1.90 -3.66 -5.31
N SER A 104 2.21 -4.76 -5.99
CA SER A 104 2.03 -6.10 -5.45
C SER A 104 3.14 -7.05 -5.87
N GLU A 105 3.30 -8.14 -5.12
CA GLU A 105 4.26 -9.23 -5.41
C GLU A 105 3.82 -10.14 -6.57
N LEU A 106 2.71 -9.84 -7.24
CA LEU A 106 2.23 -10.65 -8.35
C LEU A 106 3.14 -10.53 -9.57
N THR A 107 3.49 -11.69 -10.14
CA THR A 107 4.02 -11.71 -11.51
C THR A 107 2.90 -11.45 -12.52
N LYS A 108 3.28 -11.11 -13.75
CA LYS A 108 2.32 -10.92 -14.84
C LYS A 108 1.48 -12.20 -15.09
N GLU A 109 2.12 -13.35 -15.03
CA GLU A 109 1.48 -14.66 -15.23
C GLU A 109 0.46 -14.95 -14.13
N GLN A 110 0.76 -14.59 -12.89
CA GLN A 110 -0.17 -14.74 -11.77
C GLN A 110 -1.34 -13.75 -11.87
N PHE A 111 -1.07 -12.52 -12.29
CA PHE A 111 -2.10 -11.51 -12.53
C PHE A 111 -3.11 -11.97 -13.59
N ASP A 112 -2.64 -12.56 -14.69
CA ASP A 112 -3.50 -13.01 -15.79
C ASP A 112 -4.43 -14.18 -15.37
N LEU A 113 -4.16 -14.81 -14.21
CA LEU A 113 -4.99 -15.86 -13.61
C LEU A 113 -5.98 -15.34 -12.56
N LEU A 114 -5.98 -14.04 -12.24
CA LEU A 114 -6.89 -13.48 -11.25
C LEU A 114 -8.35 -13.61 -11.70
N ALA A 115 -9.18 -14.12 -10.80
CA ALA A 115 -10.62 -14.03 -10.96
C ALA A 115 -11.07 -12.57 -10.86
N THR A 116 -12.11 -12.19 -11.60
CA THR A 116 -12.63 -10.82 -11.60
C THR A 116 -12.91 -10.25 -10.20
N PRO A 117 -13.50 -10.99 -9.23
CA PRO A 117 -13.69 -10.47 -7.88
C PRO A 117 -12.37 -10.17 -7.15
N ASP A 118 -11.36 -11.04 -7.29
CA ASP A 118 -10.06 -10.86 -6.67
C ASP A 118 -9.29 -9.69 -7.30
N PHE A 119 -9.42 -9.49 -8.61
CA PHE A 119 -8.86 -8.31 -9.29
C PHE A 119 -9.40 -7.00 -8.68
N HIS A 120 -10.72 -6.90 -8.48
CA HIS A 120 -11.32 -5.69 -7.90
C HIS A 120 -10.94 -5.52 -6.43
N HIS A 121 -10.93 -6.61 -5.67
CA HIS A 121 -10.56 -6.57 -4.26
C HIS A 121 -9.10 -6.16 -4.07
N LEU A 122 -8.18 -6.77 -4.84
CA LEU A 122 -6.76 -6.44 -4.80
C LEU A 122 -6.52 -4.99 -5.20
N TYR A 123 -7.22 -4.47 -6.23
CA TYR A 123 -7.11 -3.06 -6.59
C TYR A 123 -7.53 -2.14 -5.43
N GLN A 124 -8.66 -2.44 -4.77
CA GLN A 124 -9.12 -1.68 -3.62
C GLN A 124 -8.11 -1.70 -2.47
N ASP A 125 -7.57 -2.88 -2.15
CA ASP A 125 -6.56 -3.04 -1.11
C ASP A 125 -5.27 -2.27 -1.46
N VAL A 126 -4.82 -2.33 -2.71
CA VAL A 126 -3.68 -1.56 -3.21
C VAL A 126 -3.94 -0.06 -3.09
N CYS A 127 -5.08 0.43 -3.56
CA CYS A 127 -5.42 1.85 -3.46
C CYS A 127 -5.50 2.30 -2.00
N HIS A 128 -6.14 1.53 -1.13
CA HIS A 128 -6.19 1.82 0.29
C HIS A 128 -4.77 1.84 0.88
N TYR A 129 -3.92 0.88 0.53
CA TYR A 129 -2.54 0.82 0.97
C TYR A 129 -1.76 2.07 0.54
N ILE A 130 -1.70 2.41 -0.75
CA ILE A 130 -0.84 3.49 -1.26
C ILE A 130 -1.39 4.92 -1.03
N LEU A 131 -2.70 5.06 -0.81
CA LEU A 131 -3.37 6.36 -0.64
C LEU A 131 -3.69 6.70 0.82
N THR A 132 -3.41 5.81 1.78
CA THR A 132 -3.56 6.15 3.20
C THR A 132 -2.37 7.00 3.66
N PRO A 133 -2.57 8.25 4.11
CA PRO A 133 -1.48 9.09 4.58
C PRO A 133 -0.68 8.43 5.71
N ALA A 134 0.65 8.55 5.65
CA ALA A 134 1.56 7.87 6.58
C ALA A 134 1.39 8.31 8.06
N ASP A 135 1.01 9.56 8.31
CA ASP A 135 0.70 10.09 9.64
C ASP A 135 -0.50 9.39 10.30
N ALA A 136 -1.57 9.14 9.52
CA ALA A 136 -2.71 8.35 9.95
C ALA A 136 -2.33 6.88 10.24
N VAL A 137 -1.35 6.32 9.52
CA VAL A 137 -0.84 4.96 9.76
C VAL A 137 -0.06 4.88 11.06
N ASN A 138 0.79 5.87 11.31
CA ASN A 138 1.62 5.98 12.51
C ASN A 138 0.80 6.36 13.76
N GLY A 139 -0.42 6.89 13.58
CA GLY A 139 -1.30 7.33 14.67
C GLY A 139 -0.93 8.72 15.21
N GLU A 140 -0.06 9.43 14.48
CA GLU A 140 0.47 10.75 14.81
C GLU A 140 0.08 11.69 13.68
N ILE A 141 -1.21 12.04 13.61
CA ILE A 141 -1.74 12.94 12.57
C ILE A 141 -0.97 14.26 12.65
N LEU A 142 -0.38 14.67 11.53
CA LEU A 142 0.37 15.91 11.48
C LEU A 142 -0.58 17.09 11.66
N ASP A 143 -0.17 18.05 12.49
CA ASP A 143 -0.87 19.33 12.71
C ASP A 143 0.06 20.53 12.48
N GLU A 144 -0.51 21.73 12.60
CA GLU A 144 0.20 23.00 12.40
C GLU A 144 1.37 23.22 13.37
N ASP A 145 1.38 22.51 14.50
CA ASP A 145 2.42 22.58 15.54
C ASP A 145 3.47 21.47 15.38
N THR A 146 3.29 20.54 14.43
CA THR A 146 4.21 19.43 14.20
C THR A 146 5.32 19.86 13.25
N PHE A 147 6.57 19.87 13.73
CA PHE A 147 7.75 20.33 12.96
C PHE A 147 8.64 19.19 12.46
N SER A 148 8.20 17.95 12.59
CA SER A 148 8.98 16.79 12.16
C SER A 148 8.10 15.57 11.93
N PHE A 149 8.55 14.69 11.06
CA PHE A 149 7.79 13.53 10.64
C PHE A 149 8.71 12.35 10.35
N ASP A 150 8.43 11.20 10.96
CA ASP A 150 9.07 9.93 10.61
C ASP A 150 8.36 9.33 9.39
N LEU A 151 9.13 9.03 8.36
CA LEU A 151 8.61 8.43 7.14
C LEU A 151 8.16 6.99 7.41
N LEU A 152 7.00 6.62 6.87
CA LEU A 152 6.54 5.23 6.85
C LEU A 152 7.49 4.35 6.03
N HIS A 153 8.07 4.92 4.98
CA HIS A 153 8.98 4.21 4.08
C HIS A 153 10.28 4.96 3.91
N THR A 154 11.30 4.57 4.69
CA THR A 154 12.68 4.97 4.47
C THR A 154 13.10 4.75 3.02
N PHE A 155 13.87 5.70 2.48
CA PHE A 155 14.46 5.60 1.17
C PHE A 155 15.93 6.05 1.19
N GLU A 156 16.68 5.61 0.19
CA GLU A 156 18.04 6.04 -0.07
C GLU A 156 18.03 6.89 -1.33
N ASN A 157 18.57 8.10 -1.27
CA ASN A 157 18.61 9.00 -2.41
C ASN A 157 19.81 8.71 -3.34
N GLU A 158 19.94 9.50 -4.41
CA GLU A 158 20.99 9.30 -5.42
C GLU A 158 22.43 9.38 -4.89
N VAL A 159 22.66 10.08 -3.78
CA VAL A 159 23.99 10.21 -3.17
C VAL A 159 24.25 9.17 -2.08
N GLY A 160 23.32 8.24 -1.87
CA GLY A 160 23.43 7.17 -0.88
C GLY A 160 23.04 7.60 0.54
N GLU A 161 22.39 8.75 0.70
CA GLU A 161 21.87 9.18 1.99
C GLU A 161 20.55 8.48 2.29
N LYS A 162 20.48 7.85 3.46
CA LYS A 162 19.28 7.17 3.94
C LYS A 162 18.40 8.18 4.69
N ILE A 163 17.24 8.48 4.13
CA ILE A 163 16.27 9.43 4.67
C ILE A 163 15.11 8.66 5.32
N GLU A 164 15.01 8.76 6.64
CA GLU A 164 13.94 8.15 7.45
C GLU A 164 13.10 9.19 8.21
N HIS A 165 13.61 10.41 8.34
CA HIS A 165 13.01 11.48 9.11
C HIS A 165 13.08 12.81 8.35
N VAL A 166 11.99 13.56 8.34
CA VAL A 166 11.90 14.88 7.75
C VAL A 166 11.63 15.90 8.84
N ARG A 167 12.44 16.97 8.88
CA ARG A 167 12.21 18.10 9.78
C ARG A 167 11.73 19.31 9.01
N PHE A 168 10.57 19.83 9.38
CA PHE A 168 9.98 20.99 8.73
C PHE A 168 10.72 22.27 9.09
N ARG A 169 10.90 23.11 8.09
CA ARG A 169 11.51 24.42 8.15
C ARG A 169 10.41 25.44 7.88
N VAL A 170 10.31 26.43 8.76
CA VAL A 170 9.39 27.55 8.57
C VAL A 170 9.88 28.38 7.37
N PRO A 171 9.06 28.54 6.31
CA PRO A 171 9.42 29.41 5.19
C PRO A 171 9.62 30.86 5.65
N LYS A 172 10.47 31.59 4.93
CA LYS A 172 10.69 33.03 5.12
C LYS A 172 9.88 33.81 4.10
N THR A 173 9.64 35.09 4.35
CA THR A 173 8.92 35.98 3.42
C THR A 173 9.52 35.99 2.01
N ILE A 174 10.85 35.90 1.88
CA ILE A 174 11.53 35.77 0.58
C ILE A 174 11.12 34.52 -0.21
N HIS A 175 10.76 33.43 0.47
CA HIS A 175 10.24 32.24 -0.18
C HIS A 175 8.81 32.46 -0.68
N SER A 176 7.97 33.18 0.06
CA SER A 176 6.61 33.54 -0.37
C SER A 176 6.64 34.47 -1.58
N GLU A 177 7.54 35.46 -1.60
CA GLU A 177 7.76 36.32 -2.77
C GLU A 177 8.15 35.50 -3.99
N LYS A 178 9.15 34.60 -3.85
CA LYS A 178 9.58 33.72 -4.93
C LYS A 178 8.47 32.77 -5.39
N LEU A 179 7.67 32.22 -4.47
CA LEU A 179 6.53 31.38 -4.80
C LEU A 179 5.47 32.17 -5.60
N ALA A 180 5.27 33.46 -5.34
CA ALA A 180 4.33 34.29 -6.08
C ALA A 180 4.76 34.55 -7.54
N GLU A 181 6.06 34.43 -7.85
CA GLU A 181 6.61 34.56 -9.20
C GLU A 181 6.44 33.28 -10.05
N LEU A 182 6.25 32.13 -9.41
CA LEU A 182 6.07 30.84 -10.10
C LEU A 182 4.62 30.69 -10.60
N THR A 183 4.49 30.40 -11.90
CA THR A 183 3.19 30.27 -12.57
C THR A 183 2.76 28.83 -12.86
N ASP A 184 3.72 27.90 -12.86
CA ASP A 184 3.44 26.47 -13.08
C ASP A 184 3.12 25.77 -11.75
N ASP A 185 2.00 25.05 -11.70
CA ASP A 185 1.50 24.44 -10.46
C ASP A 185 2.44 23.34 -9.93
N GLU A 186 3.09 22.59 -10.82
CA GLU A 186 4.04 21.53 -10.43
C GLU A 186 5.32 22.16 -9.88
N GLU A 187 5.87 23.18 -10.53
CA GLU A 187 7.03 23.92 -10.03
C GLU A 187 6.76 24.62 -8.69
N ARG A 188 5.55 25.16 -8.51
CA ARG A 188 5.10 25.78 -7.25
C ARG A 188 5.10 24.75 -6.12
N GLU A 189 4.49 23.60 -6.36
CA GLU A 189 4.40 22.53 -5.38
C GLU A 189 5.78 21.98 -4.99
N ASP A 190 6.61 21.67 -5.99
CA ASP A 190 8.00 21.23 -5.79
C ASP A 190 8.78 22.26 -4.96
N PHE A 191 8.62 23.56 -5.25
CA PHE A 191 9.28 24.62 -4.50
C PHE A 191 8.83 24.65 -3.04
N MET A 192 7.52 24.59 -2.77
CA MET A 192 6.97 24.59 -1.42
C MET A 192 7.50 23.40 -0.61
N PHE A 193 7.47 22.21 -1.21
CA PHE A 193 7.99 20.99 -0.59
C PHE A 193 9.47 21.12 -0.23
N ARG A 194 10.32 21.63 -1.13
CA ARG A 194 11.76 21.79 -0.86
C ARG A 194 12.02 22.77 0.27
N VAL A 195 11.29 23.88 0.28
CA VAL A 195 11.47 24.92 1.31
C VAL A 195 11.09 24.38 2.68
N VAL A 196 9.96 23.69 2.79
CA VAL A 196 9.43 23.19 4.06
C VAL A 196 10.16 21.93 4.51
N THR A 197 10.30 20.92 3.67
CA THR A 197 10.87 19.62 4.08
C THR A 197 12.39 19.63 4.09
N GLY A 198 13.02 20.54 3.34
CA GLY A 198 14.47 20.56 3.13
C GLY A 198 14.98 19.45 2.20
N LEU A 199 14.10 18.62 1.65
CA LEU A 199 14.43 17.62 0.64
C LEU A 199 14.84 18.29 -0.67
N GLU A 200 15.76 17.67 -1.39
CA GLU A 200 16.11 18.09 -2.75
C GLU A 200 15.03 17.65 -3.74
N GLN A 201 15.01 18.26 -4.92
CA GLN A 201 14.00 17.95 -5.93
C GLN A 201 14.01 16.47 -6.33
N ARG A 202 15.20 15.86 -6.39
CA ARG A 202 15.35 14.43 -6.74
C ARG A 202 14.95 13.49 -5.61
N ASP A 203 15.00 13.93 -4.35
CA ASP A 203 14.58 13.08 -3.22
C ASP A 203 13.09 12.76 -3.31
N PHE A 204 12.27 13.65 -3.88
CA PHE A 204 10.84 13.40 -4.08
C PHE A 204 10.56 12.22 -5.01
N GLU A 205 11.50 11.90 -5.90
CA GLU A 205 11.35 10.77 -6.82
C GLU A 205 11.29 9.43 -6.07
N TYR A 206 11.89 9.36 -4.88
CA TYR A 206 11.98 8.18 -4.03
C TYR A 206 10.95 8.15 -2.90
N LEU A 207 10.34 9.30 -2.62
CA LEU A 207 9.32 9.44 -1.60
C LEU A 207 8.11 8.57 -1.93
N SER A 208 7.57 7.86 -0.94
CA SER A 208 6.36 7.06 -1.13
C SER A 208 5.13 7.96 -1.27
N THR A 209 4.11 7.48 -1.98
CA THR A 209 2.81 8.18 -2.07
C THR A 209 2.20 8.42 -0.69
N ASN A 210 2.32 7.46 0.23
CA ASN A 210 1.83 7.59 1.62
C ASN A 210 2.46 8.77 2.36
N ASP A 211 3.80 8.87 2.29
CA ASP A 211 4.56 9.91 2.97
C ASP A 211 4.29 11.28 2.32
N TYR A 212 4.28 11.33 0.99
CA TYR A 212 3.94 12.55 0.26
C TYR A 212 2.53 13.05 0.61
N LEU A 213 1.53 12.16 0.72
CA LEU A 213 0.16 12.53 1.08
C LEU A 213 0.04 13.04 2.53
N ALA A 214 0.87 12.56 3.45
CA ALA A 214 0.95 13.10 4.81
C ALA A 214 1.61 14.49 4.83
N LEU A 215 2.68 14.67 4.06
CA LEU A 215 3.44 15.92 4.02
C LEU A 215 2.71 17.05 3.29
N LYS A 216 1.99 16.75 2.20
CA LYS A 216 1.39 17.75 1.31
C LYS A 216 0.51 18.80 2.02
N PRO A 217 -0.44 18.43 2.90
CA PRO A 217 -1.27 19.40 3.61
C PRO A 217 -0.44 20.33 4.51
N GLN A 218 0.57 19.80 5.19
CA GLN A 218 1.43 20.58 6.09
C GLN A 218 2.30 21.57 5.31
N VAL A 219 2.89 21.12 4.21
CA VAL A 219 3.62 22.00 3.28
C VAL A 219 2.74 23.16 2.80
N GLY A 220 1.47 22.88 2.51
CA GLY A 220 0.46 23.88 2.17
C GLY A 220 0.19 24.89 3.29
N ALA A 221 0.05 24.42 4.53
CA ALA A 221 -0.27 25.27 5.69
C ALA A 221 0.82 26.31 6.03
N PHE A 222 2.07 26.07 5.61
CA PHE A 222 3.17 27.02 5.82
C PHE A 222 3.17 28.25 4.88
N PHE A 223 2.30 28.30 3.87
CA PHE A 223 2.23 29.37 2.85
C PHE A 223 0.83 29.96 2.70
#